data_AF-A0A7S3F7I6-F1
#
_entry.id   AF-A0A7S3F7I6-F1
#
_cell.length_a   1.000
_cell.length_b   1.000
_cell.length_c   1.000
_cell.angle_alpha   90.00
_cell.angle_beta   90.00
_cell.angle_gamma   90.00
#
_symmetry.space_group_name_H-M   'P 1'
#
loop_
_entity.id
_entity.type
_entity.pdbx_description
1 polymer ?
#
loop_
_entity_poly.entity_id
_entity_poly.type
_entity_poly.pdbx_seq_one_letter_code
_entity_poly.pdbx_strand_id
1 'polypeptide(L)'
;SSVAALRGIANGGPYAASKWAVNGLVLSLREELKSSHPQVKCGLVCPGPIATSWWDEPSRGGRAPDAPPKPTHMLSAESVAEACVSLLRQDASSNIEQIVLEPVLG
;
A
#
# COMPACT_ATOMS: atom_id res chain seq x y z
N SER A 1 -2.38 0.99 1.57
CA SER A 1 -1.41 0.47 2.56
C SER A 1 0.00 0.51 1.97
N SER A 2 0.85 -0.51 2.15
CA SER A 2 2.22 -0.65 1.62
C SER A 2 2.68 -2.11 1.73
N VAL A 3 3.67 -2.52 0.94
CA VAL A 3 4.38 -3.81 1.13
C VAL A 3 5.03 -3.94 2.52
N ALA A 4 5.29 -2.81 3.20
CA ALA A 4 5.75 -2.78 4.60
C ALA A 4 4.71 -3.33 5.60
N ALA A 5 3.46 -3.52 5.16
CA ALA A 5 2.42 -4.21 5.91
C ALA A 5 2.40 -5.74 5.72
N LEU A 6 3.29 -6.26 4.87
CA LEU A 6 3.35 -7.67 4.48
C LEU A 6 4.66 -8.33 4.88
N ARG A 7 5.70 -7.51 5.08
CA ARG A 7 7.02 -7.94 5.52
C ARG A 7 7.70 -6.86 6.34
N GLY A 8 8.70 -7.26 7.14
CA GLY A 8 9.54 -6.33 7.88
C GLY A 8 10.40 -5.47 6.94
N ILE A 9 10.66 -4.24 7.38
CA ILE A 9 11.61 -3.32 6.74
C ILE A 9 12.62 -2.85 7.79
N ALA A 10 13.92 -2.95 7.47
CA ALA A 10 14.97 -2.45 8.35
C ALA A 10 14.78 -0.93 8.55
N ASN A 11 14.98 -0.46 9.79
CA ASN A 11 14.85 0.94 10.19
C ASN A 11 13.46 1.58 9.96
N GLY A 12 12.44 0.79 9.63
CA GLY A 12 11.09 1.29 9.37
C GLY A 12 10.03 0.74 10.32
N GLY A 13 10.41 0.29 11.52
CA GLY A 13 9.51 -0.38 12.48
C GLY A 13 8.19 0.35 12.73
N PRO A 14 8.20 1.64 13.14
CA PRO A 14 6.97 2.41 13.35
C PRO A 14 6.11 2.53 12.08
N TYR A 15 6.74 2.75 10.91
CA TYR A 15 6.03 2.80 9.64
C TYR A 15 5.38 1.46 9.30
N ALA A 16 6.13 0.36 9.40
CA ALA A 16 5.62 -0.99 9.18
C ALA A 16 4.44 -1.29 10.11
N ALA A 17 4.58 -1.07 11.41
CA ALA A 17 3.52 -1.27 12.38
C ALA A 17 2.24 -0.48 12.02
N SER A 18 2.38 0.79 11.61
CA SER A 18 1.23 1.59 11.15
C SER A 18 0.54 0.99 9.92
N LYS A 19 1.30 0.42 8.98
CA LYS A 19 0.76 -0.18 7.76
C LYS A 19 0.14 -1.56 8.01
N TRP A 20 0.68 -2.33 8.96
CA TRP A 20 0.02 -3.53 9.49
C TRP A 20 -1.31 -3.19 10.16
N ALA A 21 -1.38 -2.10 10.95
CA ALA A 21 -2.63 -1.63 11.54
C ALA A 21 -3.67 -1.24 10.47
N VAL A 22 -3.24 -0.55 9.40
CA VAL A 22 -4.12 -0.25 8.25
C VAL A 22 -4.66 -1.53 7.61
N ASN A 23 -3.81 -2.56 7.42
CA ASN A 23 -4.27 -3.84 6.88
C ASN A 23 -5.29 -4.51 7.80
N GLY A 24 -4.98 -4.59 9.10
CA GLY A 24 -5.88 -5.17 10.10
C GLY A 24 -7.25 -4.47 10.08
N LEU A 25 -7.28 -3.14 10.08
CA LEU A 25 -8.51 -2.36 10.01
C LEU A 25 -9.35 -2.70 8.77
N VAL A 26 -8.75 -2.68 7.57
CA VAL A 26 -9.49 -2.91 6.33
C VAL A 26 -9.97 -4.35 6.20
N LEU A 27 -9.17 -5.32 6.64
CA LEU A 27 -9.56 -6.74 6.62
C LEU A 27 -10.66 -7.05 7.64
N SER A 28 -10.63 -6.43 8.82
CA SER A 28 -11.74 -6.53 9.79
C SER A 28 -13.03 -5.93 9.21
N LEU A 29 -12.98 -4.70 8.67
CA LEU A 29 -14.14 -4.05 8.04
C LEU A 29 -14.72 -4.89 6.89
N ARG A 30 -13.85 -5.54 6.10
CA ARG A 30 -14.26 -6.42 5.01
C ARG A 30 -15.13 -7.57 5.51
N GLU A 31 -14.76 -8.24 6.59
CA GLU A 31 -15.55 -9.34 7.14
C GLU A 31 -16.81 -8.86 7.86
N GLU A 32 -16.76 -7.72 8.56
CA GLU A 32 -17.92 -7.11 9.22
C GLU A 32 -19.03 -6.73 8.22
N LEU A 33 -18.64 -6.24 7.03
CA LEU A 33 -19.58 -5.79 6.00
C LEU A 33 -20.06 -6.91 5.07
N LYS A 34 -19.41 -8.06 5.07
CA LYS A 34 -19.67 -9.15 4.12
C LYS A 34 -21.11 -9.65 4.11
N SER A 35 -21.75 -9.75 5.28
CA SER A 35 -23.14 -10.21 5.41
C SER A 35 -24.14 -9.05 5.46
N SER A 36 -23.77 -7.94 6.11
CA SER A 36 -24.67 -6.81 6.36
C SER A 36 -24.79 -5.86 5.16
N HIS A 37 -23.70 -5.70 4.40
CA HIS A 37 -23.58 -4.77 3.27
C HIS A 37 -22.73 -5.38 2.15
N PRO A 38 -23.17 -6.50 1.53
CA PRO A 38 -22.37 -7.25 0.55
C PRO A 38 -21.96 -6.45 -0.70
N GLN A 39 -22.62 -5.31 -0.96
CA GLN A 39 -22.28 -4.37 -2.04
C GLN A 39 -21.09 -3.45 -1.71
N VAL A 40 -20.70 -3.32 -0.44
CA VAL A 40 -19.58 -2.48 -0.02
C VAL A 40 -18.28 -3.28 -0.15
N LYS A 41 -17.33 -2.74 -0.89
CA LYS A 41 -16.05 -3.39 -1.20
C LYS A 41 -14.92 -2.76 -0.41
N CYS A 42 -14.15 -3.60 0.26
CA CYS A 42 -13.02 -3.20 1.10
C CYS A 42 -11.76 -3.89 0.56
N GLY A 43 -10.83 -3.11 0.04
CA GLY A 43 -9.60 -3.62 -0.59
C GLY A 43 -8.38 -2.77 -0.26
N LEU A 44 -7.21 -3.38 -0.35
CA LEU A 44 -5.92 -2.78 -0.04
C LEU A 44 -5.06 -2.65 -1.30
N VAL A 45 -4.54 -1.45 -1.58
CA VAL A 45 -3.40 -1.28 -2.49
C VAL A 45 -2.13 -1.24 -1.66
N CYS A 46 -1.22 -2.17 -1.91
CA CYS A 46 0.05 -2.34 -1.20
C CYS A 46 1.22 -2.13 -2.16
N PRO A 47 1.60 -0.86 -2.44
CA PRO A 47 2.74 -0.57 -3.30
C PRO A 47 4.07 -0.75 -2.54
N GLY A 48 5.10 -1.14 -3.29
CA GLY A 48 6.51 -0.98 -2.98
C GLY A 48 6.95 0.48 -3.07
N PRO A 49 8.26 0.75 -3.17
CA PRO A 49 8.78 2.10 -3.38
C PRO A 49 8.13 2.81 -4.59
N ILE A 50 7.70 4.05 -4.42
CA ILE A 50 7.07 4.88 -5.48
C ILE A 50 7.92 6.14 -5.68
N ALA A 51 8.18 6.54 -6.92
CA ALA A 51 8.91 7.75 -7.25
C ALA A 51 8.05 9.03 -7.01
N THR A 52 7.93 9.45 -5.75
CA THR A 52 7.22 10.67 -5.33
C THR A 52 8.13 11.58 -4.49
N SER A 53 7.69 12.80 -4.16
CA SER A 53 8.43 13.72 -3.28
C SER A 53 8.57 13.23 -1.84
N TRP A 54 7.87 12.14 -1.45
CA TRP A 54 7.89 11.60 -0.10
C TRP A 54 9.31 11.33 0.41
N TRP A 55 10.22 10.89 -0.47
CA TRP A 55 11.61 10.60 -0.11
C TRP A 55 12.39 11.83 0.32
N ASP A 56 12.01 13.01 -0.15
CA ASP A 56 12.71 14.28 0.06
C ASP A 56 12.14 15.07 1.26
N GLU A 57 11.10 14.54 1.92
CA GLU A 57 10.39 15.20 3.02
C GLU A 57 10.55 14.42 4.36
N PRO A 58 11.66 14.62 5.11
CA PRO A 58 11.93 13.89 6.36
C PRO A 58 10.78 13.99 7.38
N SER A 59 10.12 15.14 7.45
CA SER A 59 8.99 15.39 8.37
C SER A 59 7.76 14.50 8.10
N ARG A 60 7.65 13.91 6.92
CA ARG A 60 6.56 13.01 6.53
C ARG A 60 6.97 11.54 6.55
N GLY A 61 8.09 11.24 7.21
CA GLY A 61 8.70 9.91 7.22
C GLY A 61 9.57 9.63 5.99
N GLY A 62 9.85 10.65 5.18
CA GLY A 62 10.88 10.62 4.14
C GLY A 62 12.29 10.43 4.69
N ARG A 63 13.30 10.45 3.82
CA ARG A 63 14.67 10.14 4.23
C ARG A 63 15.31 11.32 4.94
N ALA A 64 15.83 11.07 6.14
CA ALA A 64 16.74 11.98 6.80
C ALA A 64 18.09 12.06 6.03
N PRO A 65 18.90 13.12 6.22
CA PRO A 65 20.17 13.29 5.51
C PRO A 65 21.17 12.14 5.67
N ASP A 66 21.06 11.37 6.75
CA ASP A 66 21.88 10.20 7.10
C ASP A 66 21.21 8.85 6.78
N ALA A 67 20.01 8.87 6.17
CA ALA A 67 19.33 7.65 5.78
C ALA A 67 20.08 6.92 4.65
N PRO A 68 19.82 5.62 4.44
CA PRO A 68 20.35 4.88 3.29
C PRO A 68 20.06 5.59 1.94
N PRO A 69 20.67 5.17 0.81
CA PRO A 69 20.34 5.73 -0.50
C PRO A 69 18.93 5.33 -0.97
N LYS A 70 18.26 6.24 -1.70
CA LYS A 70 16.93 6.00 -2.29
C LYS A 70 16.88 4.70 -3.09
N PRO A 71 15.75 3.98 -3.14
CA PRO A 71 15.67 2.77 -3.94
C PRO A 71 15.91 3.16 -5.40
N THR A 72 16.73 2.37 -6.10
CA THR A 72 17.07 2.62 -7.50
C THR A 72 15.95 2.20 -8.44
N HIS A 73 15.16 1.19 -8.04
CA HIS A 73 13.97 0.73 -8.74
C HIS A 73 12.73 1.14 -7.94
N MET A 74 11.84 1.91 -8.58
CA MET A 74 10.61 2.42 -7.98
C MET A 74 9.46 2.35 -8.98
N LEU A 75 8.25 2.19 -8.47
CA LEU A 75 7.02 2.34 -9.23
C LEU A 75 6.81 3.81 -9.61
N SER A 76 6.16 4.04 -10.75
CA SER A 76 5.58 5.36 -11.06
C SER A 76 4.33 5.59 -10.20
N ALA A 77 3.96 6.85 -9.96
CA ALA A 77 2.72 7.18 -9.28
C ALA A 77 1.50 6.71 -10.10
N GLU A 78 1.63 6.79 -11.43
CA GLU A 78 0.65 6.37 -12.42
C GLU A 78 0.37 4.87 -12.31
N SER A 79 1.40 4.04 -12.14
CA SER A 79 1.22 2.59 -11.93
C SER A 79 0.40 2.28 -10.67
N VAL A 80 0.57 3.06 -9.60
CA VAL A 80 -0.24 2.90 -8.38
C VAL A 80 -1.66 3.43 -8.58
N ALA A 81 -1.83 4.51 -9.35
CA ALA A 81 -3.14 5.03 -9.71
C ALA A 81 -3.94 4.00 -10.53
N GLU A 82 -3.32 3.31 -11.49
CA GLU A 82 -3.96 2.24 -12.27
C GLU A 82 -4.41 1.05 -11.39
N ALA A 83 -3.65 0.72 -10.35
CA ALA A 83 -4.07 -0.28 -9.37
C ALA A 83 -5.31 0.16 -8.57
N CYS A 84 -5.35 1.43 -8.16
CA CYS A 84 -6.55 1.99 -7.52
C CYS A 84 -7.76 1.95 -8.47
N VAL A 85 -7.57 2.32 -9.74
CA VAL A 85 -8.64 2.27 -10.75
C VAL A 85 -9.11 0.84 -10.97
N SER A 86 -8.22 -0.15 -10.93
CA SER A 86 -8.55 -1.58 -11.04
C SER A 86 -9.45 -2.05 -9.89
N LEU A 87 -9.21 -1.58 -8.65
CA LEU A 87 -10.14 -1.83 -7.54
C LEU A 87 -11.51 -1.19 -7.78
N LEU A 88 -11.58 -0.04 -8.43
CA LEU A 88 -12.87 0.61 -8.69
C LEU A 88 -13.66 -0.06 -9.83
N ARG A 89 -12.97 -0.62 -10.83
CA ARG A 89 -13.57 -1.19 -12.04
C ARG A 89 -13.98 -2.66 -11.92
N GLN A 90 -13.70 -3.30 -10.79
CA GLN A 90 -14.00 -4.71 -10.57
C GLN A 90 -15.53 -4.99 -10.66
N ASP A 91 -15.90 -6.15 -11.18
CA ASP A 91 -17.31 -6.57 -11.35
C ASP A 91 -18.08 -6.59 -10.01
N ALA A 92 -19.38 -6.36 -10.03
CA ALA A 92 -20.25 -6.33 -8.85
C ALA A 92 -20.14 -7.60 -7.97
N SER A 93 -19.97 -8.78 -8.56
CA SER A 93 -19.81 -10.06 -7.85
C SER A 93 -18.42 -10.28 -7.26
N SER A 94 -17.45 -9.43 -7.62
CA SER A 94 -16.08 -9.50 -7.14
C SER A 94 -15.79 -8.48 -6.05
N ASN A 95 -14.94 -8.88 -5.10
CA ASN A 95 -14.41 -8.02 -4.06
C ASN A 95 -12.91 -8.28 -3.93
N ILE A 96 -12.08 -7.53 -4.65
CA ILE A 96 -10.62 -7.66 -4.64
C ILE A 96 -10.11 -7.23 -3.26
N GLU A 97 -9.51 -8.17 -2.53
CA GLU A 97 -9.03 -7.94 -1.17
C GLU A 97 -7.72 -7.14 -1.15
N GLN A 98 -6.77 -7.48 -2.02
CA GLN A 98 -5.45 -6.88 -2.01
C GLN A 98 -4.82 -6.88 -3.40
N ILE A 99 -4.20 -5.76 -3.77
CA ILE A 99 -3.29 -5.65 -4.91
C ILE A 99 -1.91 -5.28 -4.37
N VAL A 100 -0.92 -6.13 -4.65
CA VAL A 100 0.48 -5.89 -4.27
C VAL A 100 1.25 -5.51 -5.52
N LEU A 101 1.94 -4.37 -5.49
CA LEU A 101 2.76 -3.89 -6.60
C LEU A 101 4.19 -3.76 -6.13
N GLU A 102 5.12 -4.33 -6.90
CA GLU A 102 6.56 -4.19 -6.69
C GLU A 102 7.21 -3.68 -7.97
N PRO A 103 8.27 -2.87 -7.88
CA PRO A 103 9.11 -2.56 -9.04
C PRO A 103 9.69 -3.84 -9.64
N VAL A 104 9.72 -3.94 -10.96
CA VAL A 104 10.51 -4.98 -11.63
C VAL A 104 12.00 -4.66 -11.47
N LEU A 105 12.82 -5.69 -11.22
CA LEU A 105 14.26 -5.57 -11.38
C LEU A 105 14.52 -5.51 -12.89
N GLY A 106 15.11 -4.41 -13.35
CA GLY A 106 15.55 -4.26 -14.74
C GLY A 106 16.72 -5.17 -15.07
#